data_AF-A0A944SZQ1-F1
#
_entry.id   AF-A0A944SZQ1-F1
#
_cell.length_a   1.000
_cell.length_b   1.000
_cell.length_c   1.000
_cell.angle_alpha   90.00
_cell.angle_beta   90.00
_cell.angle_gamma   90.00
#
_symmetry.space_group_name_H-M   'P 1'
#
loop_
_entity.id
_entity.type
_entity.pdbx_description
1 polymer ?
#
loop_
_entity_poly.entity_id
_entity_poly.type
_entity_poly.pdbx_seq_one_letter_code
_entity_poly.pdbx_strand_id
1 'polypeptide(L)'
;MTIFFSVEQLKNSLTIFLLGIIFFVLSSSESFSSPTNKFNQLILAKSSLEYKFGVRSVECFPFKKDIGFTEDQIQFIEKCYSGVNLFASALEKIAKAEIFSVGISTRFLRTGGFNTILIPWNATLEEVVSFLGEKVSKAKQKLFLEEIATLKHKINGKFRIFSLYCSQQISNEQCMSGYSRLASIETIPNPKPIQWQEIILDNTQGLGKDSHSFRIKYNSSPKEMLNALQQDPQRVWLPRKKMYENINSSHKQDFVKRLKVATYFCSTELTEKKCLDGVATLNEISKNQDMRMKPWGEVSIEKYNTFIKDDFDVSFRFDLPSDKFVKYFSSKENRVEATDNAVLAEKLEKRTLNNSSGLRAVCDLEGMRSKLCVKAFKNFISFVSGQRDFRVKRPWANVMFVDGTQLTRVNFALNSSARHSYIYVDAGSRLEELRSHLMKFGG
;
A
#
# COMPACT_ATOMS: atom_id res chain seq x y z
N MET A 1 -59.01 -18.55 56.34
CA MET A 1 -57.59 -18.61 56.76
C MET A 1 -56.84 -17.59 55.93
N THR A 2 -56.80 -16.36 56.42
CA THR A 2 -56.25 -15.20 55.72
C THR A 2 -54.77 -15.13 56.06
N ILE A 3 -53.89 -15.44 55.11
CA ILE A 3 -52.45 -15.43 55.31
C ILE A 3 -51.96 -14.00 55.10
N PHE A 4 -51.57 -13.35 56.20
CA PHE A 4 -50.80 -12.11 56.21
C PHE A 4 -49.36 -12.42 55.79
N PHE A 5 -48.91 -11.86 54.66
CA PHE A 5 -47.48 -11.70 54.41
C PHE A 5 -47.03 -10.39 55.04
N SER A 6 -46.01 -10.48 55.90
CA SER A 6 -45.39 -9.32 56.55
C SER A 6 -44.82 -8.35 55.51
N VAL A 7 -45.17 -7.08 55.64
CA VAL A 7 -44.73 -5.94 54.80
C VAL A 7 -43.19 -5.82 54.74
N GLU A 8 -42.48 -6.43 55.68
CA GLU A 8 -41.02 -6.41 55.77
C GLU A 8 -40.32 -7.34 54.76
N GLN A 9 -40.96 -8.45 54.37
CA GLN A 9 -40.40 -9.35 53.34
C GLN A 9 -40.50 -8.78 51.92
N LEU A 10 -41.51 -7.96 51.64
CA LEU A 10 -41.65 -7.32 50.33
C LEU A 10 -40.59 -6.23 50.09
N LYS A 11 -40.19 -5.48 51.13
CA LYS A 11 -39.17 -4.43 51.01
C LYS A 11 -37.77 -4.97 50.73
N ASN A 12 -37.39 -6.09 51.36
CA ASN A 12 -36.09 -6.71 51.10
C ASN A 12 -36.01 -7.35 49.72
N SER A 13 -37.11 -7.97 49.23
CA SER A 13 -37.15 -8.53 47.87
C SER A 13 -37.04 -7.45 46.79
N LEU A 14 -37.74 -6.30 46.96
CA LEU A 14 -37.68 -5.20 45.99
C LEU A 14 -36.28 -4.54 45.95
N THR A 15 -35.62 -4.41 47.10
CA THR A 15 -34.28 -3.80 47.19
C THR A 15 -33.21 -4.70 46.55
N ILE A 16 -33.31 -6.02 46.72
CA ILE A 16 -32.42 -6.99 46.07
C ILE A 16 -32.67 -7.07 44.56
N PHE A 17 -33.93 -6.95 44.11
CA PHE A 17 -34.27 -6.93 42.69
C PHE A 17 -33.81 -5.64 42.00
N LEU A 18 -33.93 -4.48 42.68
CA LEU A 18 -33.43 -3.18 42.20
C LEU A 18 -31.90 -3.13 42.19
N LEU A 19 -31.21 -3.66 43.21
CA LEU A 19 -29.75 -3.81 43.20
C LEU A 19 -29.28 -4.78 42.11
N GLY A 20 -30.03 -5.87 41.87
CA GLY A 20 -29.77 -6.82 40.78
C GLY A 20 -29.90 -6.18 39.39
N ILE A 21 -30.91 -5.33 39.17
CA ILE A 21 -31.08 -4.59 37.91
C ILE A 21 -30.00 -3.51 37.75
N ILE A 22 -29.64 -2.79 38.82
CA ILE A 22 -28.55 -1.80 38.78
C ILE A 22 -27.21 -2.50 38.51
N PHE A 23 -26.96 -3.67 39.08
CA PHE A 23 -25.76 -4.46 38.78
C PHE A 23 -25.77 -5.01 37.35
N PHE A 24 -26.93 -5.45 36.82
CA PHE A 24 -27.05 -5.92 35.42
C PHE A 24 -26.90 -4.79 34.39
N VAL A 25 -27.38 -3.58 34.71
CA VAL A 25 -27.23 -2.39 33.86
C VAL A 25 -25.82 -1.78 33.96
N LEU A 26 -25.11 -1.95 35.09
CA LEU A 26 -23.72 -1.52 35.25
C LEU A 26 -22.68 -2.56 34.79
N SER A 27 -23.03 -3.84 34.69
CA SER A 27 -22.13 -4.90 34.19
C SER A 27 -22.32 -5.23 32.71
N SER A 28 -23.30 -4.61 32.03
CA SER A 28 -23.47 -4.67 30.58
C SER A 28 -22.90 -3.47 29.83
N SER A 29 -22.12 -2.61 30.48
CA SER A 29 -21.08 -1.83 29.79
C SER A 29 -19.87 -2.72 29.49
N GLU A 30 -20.10 -3.87 28.86
CA GLU A 30 -19.12 -4.33 27.90
C GLU A 30 -19.07 -3.22 26.87
N SER A 31 -18.06 -2.36 27.01
CA SER A 31 -17.59 -1.56 25.90
C SER A 31 -17.43 -2.53 24.75
N PHE A 32 -18.39 -2.55 23.83
CA PHE A 32 -18.19 -3.06 22.50
C PHE A 32 -17.14 -2.15 21.87
N SER A 33 -15.88 -2.31 22.28
CA SER A 33 -14.75 -1.87 21.51
C SER A 33 -14.83 -2.74 20.26
N SER A 34 -15.55 -2.22 19.25
CA SER A 34 -15.46 -2.76 17.89
C SER A 34 -13.97 -2.97 17.64
N PRO A 35 -13.53 -4.17 17.21
CA PRO A 35 -12.12 -4.47 17.05
C PRO A 35 -11.48 -3.33 16.26
N THR A 36 -10.61 -2.58 16.93
CA THR A 36 -10.19 -1.26 16.44
C THR A 36 -9.58 -1.41 15.06
N ASN A 37 -10.03 -0.59 14.11
CA ASN A 37 -9.52 -0.59 12.75
C ASN A 37 -7.98 -0.56 12.71
N LYS A 38 -7.35 -1.58 12.12
CA LYS A 38 -5.90 -1.79 12.18
C LYS A 38 -5.11 -0.73 11.42
N PHE A 39 -5.66 -0.21 10.32
CA PHE A 39 -5.08 0.95 9.65
C PHE A 39 -5.09 2.19 10.55
N ASN A 40 -6.21 2.50 11.21
CA ASN A 40 -6.26 3.65 12.13
C ASN A 40 -5.26 3.50 13.30
N GLN A 41 -5.10 2.28 13.84
CA GLN A 41 -4.07 2.00 14.84
C GLN A 41 -2.65 2.20 14.30
N LEU A 42 -2.40 1.79 13.06
CA LEU A 42 -1.12 1.94 12.38
C LEU A 42 -0.75 3.42 12.17
N ILE A 43 -1.71 4.28 11.83
CA ILE A 43 -1.51 5.74 11.74
C ILE A 43 -1.04 6.32 13.08
N LEU A 44 -1.67 5.90 14.19
CA LEU A 44 -1.27 6.36 15.52
C LEU A 44 0.10 5.83 15.93
N ALA A 45 0.38 4.55 15.64
CA ALA A 45 1.68 3.94 15.89
C ALA A 45 2.80 4.64 15.11
N LYS A 46 2.55 4.97 13.82
CA LYS A 46 3.46 5.77 13.00
C LYS A 46 3.71 7.15 13.60
N SER A 47 2.68 7.85 14.04
CA SER A 47 2.83 9.16 14.69
C SER A 47 3.67 9.06 15.96
N SER A 48 3.47 8.01 16.77
CA SER A 48 4.28 7.75 17.96
C SER A 48 5.74 7.45 17.61
N LEU A 49 5.99 6.63 16.58
CA LEU A 49 7.35 6.34 16.11
C LEU A 49 8.09 7.60 15.66
N GLU A 50 7.40 8.48 14.92
CA GLU A 50 7.97 9.73 14.45
C GLU A 50 8.28 10.68 15.60
N TYR A 51 7.35 10.86 16.55
CA TYR A 51 7.53 11.75 17.69
C TYR A 51 8.59 11.26 18.68
N LYS A 52 8.55 9.97 19.05
CA LYS A 52 9.45 9.41 20.08
C LYS A 52 10.84 9.08 19.55
N PHE A 53 10.94 8.57 18.32
CA PHE A 53 12.18 8.01 17.78
C PHE A 53 12.68 8.69 16.50
N GLY A 54 11.93 9.64 15.94
CA GLY A 54 12.32 10.34 14.71
C GLY A 54 12.15 9.52 13.42
N VAL A 55 11.39 8.42 13.46
CA VAL A 55 11.15 7.57 12.28
C VAL A 55 10.14 8.26 11.34
N ARG A 56 10.66 8.81 10.25
CA ARG A 56 9.88 9.63 9.30
C ARG A 56 9.11 8.80 8.29
N SER A 57 9.64 7.66 7.88
CA SER A 57 9.03 6.78 6.89
C SER A 57 8.77 5.38 7.44
N VAL A 58 7.58 4.84 7.16
CA VAL A 58 7.20 3.45 7.45
C VAL A 58 6.50 2.89 6.22
N GLU A 59 7.03 1.79 5.68
CA GLU A 59 6.42 1.09 4.54
C GLU A 59 6.01 -0.33 4.93
N CYS A 60 4.76 -0.68 4.67
CA CYS A 60 4.23 -2.02 4.81
C CYS A 60 4.49 -2.84 3.55
N PHE A 61 5.28 -3.90 3.69
CA PHE A 61 5.59 -4.89 2.65
C PHE A 61 6.01 -4.28 1.29
N PRO A 62 6.99 -3.35 1.25
CA PRO A 62 7.29 -2.53 0.07
C PRO A 62 7.70 -3.29 -1.19
N PHE A 63 8.11 -4.55 -1.06
CA PHE A 63 8.58 -5.39 -2.17
C PHE A 63 7.78 -6.67 -2.38
N LYS A 64 6.63 -6.81 -1.69
CA LYS A 64 5.77 -7.99 -1.84
C LYS A 64 5.01 -7.87 -3.16
N LYS A 65 5.19 -8.85 -4.05
CA LYS A 65 4.57 -8.87 -5.38
C LYS A 65 3.44 -9.87 -5.52
N ASP A 66 3.45 -10.92 -4.71
CA ASP A 66 2.57 -12.08 -4.75
C ASP A 66 1.59 -12.05 -3.58
N ILE A 67 0.55 -11.23 -3.71
CA ILE A 67 -0.45 -11.00 -2.66
C ILE A 67 -1.65 -11.93 -2.88
N GLY A 68 -2.18 -12.00 -4.10
CA GLY A 68 -3.44 -12.69 -4.39
C GLY A 68 -4.57 -11.70 -4.70
N PHE A 69 -5.61 -11.67 -3.87
CA PHE A 69 -6.80 -10.81 -4.04
C PHE A 69 -6.73 -9.54 -3.19
N THR A 70 -7.66 -8.59 -3.41
CA THR A 70 -7.68 -7.33 -2.64
C THR A 70 -7.81 -7.61 -1.15
N GLU A 71 -8.67 -8.54 -0.76
CA GLU A 71 -8.93 -8.90 0.65
C GLU A 71 -7.71 -9.53 1.32
N ASP A 72 -6.86 -10.21 0.55
CA ASP A 72 -5.61 -10.79 1.06
C ASP A 72 -4.63 -9.71 1.53
N GLN A 73 -4.81 -8.43 1.16
CA GLN A 73 -4.00 -7.32 1.66
C GLN A 73 -4.27 -7.00 3.13
N ILE A 74 -5.47 -7.29 3.64
CA ILE A 74 -5.88 -6.97 5.02
C ILE A 74 -4.94 -7.64 6.02
N GLN A 75 -4.65 -8.93 5.85
CA GLN A 75 -3.71 -9.64 6.71
C GLN A 75 -2.29 -9.03 6.68
N PHE A 76 -1.87 -8.42 5.57
CA PHE A 76 -0.57 -7.76 5.51
C PHE A 76 -0.59 -6.43 6.26
N ILE A 77 -1.71 -5.73 6.31
CA ILE A 77 -1.86 -4.53 7.13
C ILE A 77 -1.81 -4.88 8.62
N GLU A 78 -2.45 -5.98 9.02
CA GLU A 78 -2.38 -6.51 10.37
C GLU A 78 -0.95 -6.92 10.77
N LYS A 79 -0.28 -7.69 9.89
CA LYS A 79 1.12 -8.06 10.07
C LYS A 79 2.02 -6.82 10.12
N CYS A 80 1.76 -5.81 9.30
CA CYS A 80 2.50 -4.56 9.32
C CYS A 80 2.37 -3.86 10.67
N TYR A 81 1.15 -3.77 11.22
CA TYR A 81 0.90 -3.20 12.55
C TYR A 81 1.66 -3.96 13.64
N SER A 82 1.64 -5.30 13.62
CA SER A 82 2.44 -6.11 14.55
C SER A 82 3.94 -5.82 14.43
N GLY A 83 4.47 -5.74 13.20
CA GLY A 83 5.87 -5.41 12.96
C GLY A 83 6.26 -3.99 13.38
N VAL A 84 5.36 -3.01 13.21
CA VAL A 84 5.56 -1.63 13.68
C VAL A 84 5.64 -1.59 15.21
N ASN A 85 4.76 -2.30 15.91
CA ASN A 85 4.80 -2.37 17.37
C ASN A 85 6.05 -3.10 17.87
N LEU A 86 6.42 -4.21 17.25
CA LEU A 86 7.67 -4.91 17.53
C LEU A 86 8.89 -4.00 17.37
N PHE A 87 8.94 -3.24 16.28
CA PHE A 87 10.00 -2.28 16.02
C PHE A 87 10.04 -1.16 17.06
N ALA A 88 8.87 -0.61 17.45
CA ALA A 88 8.79 0.38 18.52
C ALA A 88 9.36 -0.16 19.84
N SER A 89 8.96 -1.37 20.25
CA SER A 89 9.48 -2.03 21.45
C SER A 89 10.99 -2.29 21.38
N ALA A 90 11.53 -2.61 20.20
CA ALA A 90 12.96 -2.79 20.01
C ALA A 90 13.72 -1.45 20.12
N LEU A 91 13.16 -0.36 19.61
CA LEU A 91 13.74 0.98 19.73
C LEU A 91 13.85 1.45 21.18
N GLU A 92 12.94 1.03 22.06
CA GLU A 92 13.01 1.33 23.50
C GLU A 92 14.20 0.63 24.20
N LYS A 93 14.69 -0.47 23.63
CA LYS A 93 15.77 -1.29 24.21
C LYS A 93 17.18 -0.95 23.71
N ILE A 94 17.31 -0.07 22.72
CA ILE A 94 18.61 0.29 22.13
C ILE A 94 18.94 1.77 22.37
N ALA A 95 20.22 2.08 22.52
CA ALA A 95 20.68 3.46 22.56
C ALA A 95 20.33 4.16 21.24
N LYS A 96 19.82 5.41 21.33
CA LYS A 96 19.29 6.24 20.22
C LYS A 96 19.81 5.82 18.84
N ALA A 97 18.98 5.05 18.11
CA ALA A 97 19.27 4.66 16.75
C ALA A 97 18.84 5.76 15.78
N GLU A 98 19.72 6.15 14.85
CA GLU A 98 19.44 7.15 13.82
C GLU A 98 18.74 6.46 12.62
N ILE A 99 17.54 5.93 12.86
CA ILE A 99 16.76 5.21 11.84
C ILE A 99 15.58 6.08 11.43
N PHE A 100 15.64 6.62 10.22
CA PHE A 100 14.62 7.52 9.70
C PHE A 100 13.57 6.81 8.83
N SER A 101 13.89 5.63 8.29
CA SER A 101 13.00 4.86 7.41
C SER A 101 13.06 3.37 7.74
N VAL A 102 11.89 2.74 7.85
CA VAL A 102 11.74 1.31 8.09
C VAL A 102 10.69 0.71 7.16
N GLY A 103 10.99 -0.45 6.60
CA GLY A 103 10.02 -1.28 5.90
C GLY A 103 9.68 -2.52 6.75
N ILE A 104 8.41 -2.71 7.08
CA ILE A 104 7.96 -3.99 7.63
C ILE A 104 7.85 -4.98 6.49
N SER A 105 8.52 -6.12 6.62
CA SER A 105 8.72 -7.07 5.53
C SER A 105 8.75 -8.50 6.06
N THR A 106 9.36 -9.41 5.30
CA THR A 106 9.54 -10.84 5.63
C THR A 106 11.01 -11.20 5.88
N ARG A 107 11.91 -10.21 5.92
CA ARG A 107 13.36 -10.42 6.08
C ARG A 107 14.03 -9.19 6.70
N PHE A 108 15.17 -9.42 7.32
CA PHE A 108 16.10 -8.36 7.70
C PHE A 108 16.88 -7.85 6.48
N LEU A 109 17.03 -6.54 6.35
CA LEU A 109 17.85 -5.94 5.29
C LEU A 109 18.32 -4.53 5.69
N ARG A 110 19.58 -4.18 5.36
CA ARG A 110 20.04 -2.79 5.32
C ARG A 110 20.24 -2.38 3.87
N THR A 111 19.60 -1.29 3.47
CA THR A 111 19.60 -0.82 2.07
C THR A 111 19.53 0.71 2.00
N GLY A 112 19.51 1.26 0.78
CA GLY A 112 19.37 2.70 0.55
C GLY A 112 20.50 3.53 1.17
N GLY A 113 21.73 2.98 1.22
CA GLY A 113 22.86 3.66 1.85
C GLY A 113 22.71 3.80 3.36
N PHE A 114 22.19 2.73 4.01
CA PHE A 114 21.94 2.65 5.46
C PHE A 114 20.78 3.51 5.96
N ASN A 115 20.09 4.25 5.09
CA ASN A 115 18.95 5.09 5.47
C ASN A 115 17.66 4.31 5.65
N THR A 116 17.58 3.10 5.08
CA THR A 116 16.38 2.26 5.13
C THR A 116 16.75 0.86 5.62
N ILE A 117 15.92 0.34 6.51
CA ILE A 117 16.02 -1.03 7.01
C ILE A 117 14.73 -1.78 6.74
N LEU A 118 14.83 -3.09 6.53
CA LEU A 118 13.68 -3.99 6.54
C LEU A 118 13.71 -4.86 7.79
N ILE A 119 12.54 -5.06 8.40
CA ILE A 119 12.37 -5.92 9.57
C ILE A 119 11.26 -6.93 9.30
N PRO A 120 11.46 -8.24 9.57
CA PRO A 120 10.39 -9.22 9.51
C PRO A 120 9.30 -8.91 10.53
N TRP A 121 8.03 -8.91 10.10
CA TRP A 121 6.89 -8.69 10.99
C TRP A 121 6.76 -9.73 12.11
N ASN A 122 7.30 -10.93 11.88
CA ASN A 122 7.23 -12.10 12.75
C ASN A 122 8.57 -12.45 13.43
N ALA A 123 9.54 -11.53 13.41
CA ALA A 123 10.78 -11.71 14.15
C ALA A 123 10.53 -11.66 15.67
N THR A 124 11.45 -12.18 16.46
CA THR A 124 11.45 -11.99 17.91
C THR A 124 11.98 -10.61 18.28
N LEU A 125 11.67 -10.14 19.49
CA LEU A 125 12.17 -8.86 19.97
C LEU A 125 13.70 -8.86 20.05
N GLU A 126 14.29 -9.98 20.49
CA GLU A 126 15.74 -10.17 20.61
C GLU A 126 16.43 -10.13 19.24
N GLU A 127 15.83 -10.74 18.21
CA GLU A 127 16.34 -10.68 16.84
C GLU A 127 16.35 -9.24 16.31
N VAL A 128 15.27 -8.49 16.52
CA VAL A 128 15.19 -7.09 16.08
C VAL A 128 16.19 -6.23 16.87
N VAL A 129 16.27 -6.39 18.19
CA VAL A 129 17.25 -5.64 19.01
C VAL A 129 18.68 -5.94 18.58
N SER A 130 19.02 -7.21 18.34
CA SER A 130 20.33 -7.61 17.83
C SER A 130 20.63 -6.96 16.48
N PHE A 131 19.70 -7.09 15.52
CA PHE A 131 19.84 -6.49 14.19
C PHE A 131 19.99 -4.96 14.26
N LEU A 132 19.28 -4.26 15.15
CA LEU A 132 19.42 -2.82 15.31
C LEU A 132 20.72 -2.43 16.03
N GLY A 133 21.20 -3.27 16.96
CA GLY A 133 22.44 -3.11 17.70
C GLY A 133 23.70 -3.26 16.85
N GLU A 134 23.64 -4.02 15.75
CA GLU A 134 24.69 -4.10 14.71
C GLU A 134 24.77 -2.79 13.90
N LYS A 135 25.12 -1.69 14.57
CA LYS A 135 25.26 -0.36 13.97
C LYS A 135 26.59 -0.28 13.22
N VAL A 136 26.51 -0.09 11.91
CA VAL A 136 27.69 0.29 11.12
C VAL A 136 28.12 1.69 11.56
N SER A 137 29.38 1.86 11.96
CA SER A 137 29.89 3.16 12.43
C SER A 137 29.77 4.22 11.33
N LYS A 138 29.57 5.50 11.72
CA LYS A 138 29.49 6.62 10.75
C LYS A 138 30.71 6.69 9.83
N ALA A 139 31.89 6.36 10.34
CA ALA A 139 33.11 6.28 9.55
C ALA A 139 33.02 5.19 8.46
N LYS A 140 32.55 3.98 8.80
CA LYS A 140 32.36 2.90 7.82
C LYS A 140 31.26 3.23 6.80
N GLN A 141 30.17 3.87 7.24
CA GLN A 141 29.12 4.33 6.32
C GLN A 141 29.65 5.37 5.34
N LYS A 142 30.45 6.33 5.81
CA LYS A 142 31.09 7.35 4.97
C LYS A 142 32.02 6.71 3.94
N LEU A 143 32.92 5.80 4.36
CA LEU A 143 33.81 5.07 3.46
C LEU A 143 33.04 4.30 2.38
N PHE A 144 31.98 3.59 2.77
CA PHE A 144 31.10 2.89 1.83
C PHE A 144 30.51 3.86 0.79
N LEU A 145 29.98 5.01 1.22
CA LEU A 145 29.37 5.98 0.31
C LEU A 145 30.40 6.63 -0.64
N GLU A 146 31.62 6.89 -0.15
CA GLU A 146 32.74 7.39 -0.96
C GLU A 146 33.20 6.37 -2.01
N GLU A 147 33.26 5.09 -1.65
CA GLU A 147 33.57 4.01 -2.58
C GLU A 147 32.48 3.85 -3.65
N ILE A 148 31.20 3.89 -3.27
CA ILE A 148 30.08 3.90 -4.23
C ILE A 148 30.18 5.11 -5.18
N ALA A 149 30.48 6.30 -4.67
CA ALA A 149 30.63 7.50 -5.49
C ALA A 149 31.79 7.35 -6.50
N THR A 150 32.91 6.80 -6.06
CA THR A 150 34.08 6.49 -6.90
C THR A 150 33.73 5.49 -7.99
N LEU A 151 33.04 4.40 -7.64
CA LEU A 151 32.60 3.40 -8.61
C LEU A 151 31.62 3.98 -9.63
N LYS A 152 30.64 4.78 -9.19
CA LYS A 152 29.72 5.48 -10.10
C LYS A 152 30.46 6.40 -11.06
N HIS A 153 31.46 7.14 -10.58
CA HIS A 153 32.28 8.00 -11.44
C HIS A 153 33.05 7.18 -12.49
N LYS A 154 33.67 6.06 -12.08
CA LYS A 154 34.38 5.14 -12.98
C LYS A 154 33.46 4.51 -14.04
N ILE A 155 32.25 4.12 -13.65
CA ILE A 155 31.24 3.57 -14.57
C ILE A 155 30.78 4.65 -15.55
N ASN A 156 30.48 5.85 -15.05
CA ASN A 156 29.99 6.95 -15.88
C ASN A 156 31.05 7.42 -16.89
N GLY A 157 32.33 7.42 -16.52
CA GLY A 157 33.44 7.70 -17.44
C GLY A 157 33.52 6.73 -18.62
N LYS A 158 33.05 5.49 -18.46
CA LYS A 158 33.03 4.45 -19.52
C LYS A 158 31.74 4.46 -20.34
N PHE A 159 30.59 4.58 -19.67
CA PHE A 159 29.29 4.28 -20.26
C PHE A 159 28.36 5.48 -20.40
N ARG A 160 28.63 6.60 -19.71
CA ARG A 160 27.81 7.83 -19.74
C ARG A 160 26.33 7.59 -19.43
N ILE A 161 26.03 6.78 -18.41
CA ILE A 161 24.66 6.43 -18.00
C ILE A 161 24.04 7.62 -17.28
N PHE A 162 22.86 8.07 -17.72
CA PHE A 162 22.18 9.24 -17.15
C PHE A 162 21.72 9.03 -15.71
N SER A 163 20.99 7.94 -15.44
CA SER A 163 20.54 7.55 -14.09
C SER A 163 21.03 6.15 -13.75
N LEU A 164 21.79 6.03 -12.66
CA LEU A 164 22.32 4.75 -12.17
C LEU A 164 22.17 4.65 -10.65
N TYR A 165 21.38 3.68 -10.20
CA TYR A 165 21.14 3.41 -8.78
C TYR A 165 20.87 1.93 -8.49
N CYS A 166 20.85 1.57 -7.21
CA CYS A 166 20.47 0.24 -6.75
C CYS A 166 19.01 0.24 -6.27
N SER A 167 18.28 -0.80 -6.64
CA SER A 167 16.99 -1.13 -6.05
C SER A 167 17.12 -1.29 -4.53
N GLN A 168 16.11 -0.84 -3.79
CA GLN A 168 16.04 -1.07 -2.33
C GLN A 168 15.73 -2.53 -1.97
N GLN A 169 15.51 -3.41 -2.96
CA GLN A 169 15.34 -4.84 -2.76
C GLN A 169 16.65 -5.59 -2.51
N ILE A 170 17.81 -4.96 -2.71
CA ILE A 170 19.12 -5.56 -2.47
C ILE A 170 19.81 -4.89 -1.29
N SER A 171 20.73 -5.61 -0.64
CA SER A 171 21.51 -5.08 0.47
C SER A 171 22.55 -4.08 0.00
N ASN A 172 23.10 -3.29 0.93
CA ASN A 172 24.21 -2.38 0.63
C ASN A 172 25.43 -3.15 0.07
N GLU A 173 25.73 -4.34 0.58
CA GLU A 173 26.83 -5.19 0.12
C GLU A 173 26.57 -5.73 -1.30
N GLN A 174 25.34 -6.17 -1.58
CA GLN A 174 24.92 -6.60 -2.91
C GLN A 174 25.01 -5.45 -3.92
N CYS A 175 24.58 -4.27 -3.50
CA CYS A 175 24.67 -3.04 -4.29
C CYS A 175 26.14 -2.69 -4.61
N MET A 176 27.02 -2.71 -3.61
CA MET A 176 28.47 -2.53 -3.79
C MET A 176 29.05 -3.55 -4.77
N SER A 177 28.71 -4.83 -4.60
CA SER A 177 29.16 -5.89 -5.52
C SER A 177 28.73 -5.63 -6.97
N GLY A 178 27.49 -5.19 -7.18
CA GLY A 178 26.98 -4.82 -8.49
C GLY A 178 27.72 -3.66 -9.14
N TYR A 179 28.01 -2.59 -8.37
CA TYR A 179 28.81 -1.47 -8.87
C TYR A 179 30.24 -1.89 -9.20
N SER A 180 30.88 -2.67 -8.34
CA SER A 180 32.26 -3.14 -8.57
C SER A 180 32.36 -3.97 -9.85
N ARG A 181 31.37 -4.84 -10.10
CA ARG A 181 31.29 -5.64 -11.34
C ARG A 181 31.04 -4.79 -12.59
N LEU A 182 30.16 -3.79 -12.50
CA LEU A 182 29.97 -2.82 -13.60
C LEU A 182 31.25 -2.03 -13.88
N ALA A 183 31.94 -1.59 -12.82
CA ALA A 183 33.17 -0.81 -12.93
C ALA A 183 34.35 -1.64 -13.48
N SER A 184 34.32 -2.98 -13.31
CA SER A 184 35.36 -3.89 -13.80
C SER A 184 35.19 -4.26 -15.28
N ILE A 185 34.09 -3.88 -15.93
CA ILE A 185 33.93 -4.10 -17.38
C ILE A 185 35.05 -3.37 -18.11
N GLU A 186 35.80 -4.10 -18.94
CA GLU A 186 36.90 -3.55 -19.73
C GLU A 186 36.40 -2.53 -20.74
N THR A 187 37.20 -1.49 -20.98
CA THR A 187 36.92 -0.50 -22.02
C THR A 187 37.08 -1.13 -23.38
N ILE A 188 36.01 -1.12 -24.16
CA ILE A 188 36.01 -1.61 -25.54
C ILE A 188 36.40 -0.44 -26.46
N PRO A 189 37.26 -0.66 -27.48
CA PRO A 189 37.47 0.34 -28.53
C PRO A 189 36.14 0.68 -29.20
N ASN A 190 35.82 1.97 -29.35
CA ASN A 190 34.58 2.46 -29.96
C ASN A 190 33.30 1.85 -29.34
N PRO A 191 33.04 2.09 -28.05
CA PRO A 191 31.87 1.51 -27.40
C PRO A 191 30.59 2.01 -28.07
N LYS A 192 29.63 1.10 -28.32
CA LYS A 192 28.28 1.51 -28.71
C LYS A 192 27.71 2.41 -27.62
N PRO A 193 27.06 3.53 -27.97
CA PRO A 193 26.46 4.41 -26.97
C PRO A 193 25.38 3.64 -26.21
N ILE A 194 25.38 3.79 -24.89
CA ILE A 194 24.32 3.24 -24.04
C ILE A 194 23.07 4.08 -24.28
N GLN A 195 21.99 3.43 -24.72
CA GLN A 195 20.73 4.09 -25.06
C GLN A 195 19.72 4.09 -23.91
N TRP A 196 19.98 3.30 -22.87
CA TRP A 196 19.19 3.32 -21.64
C TRP A 196 19.39 4.64 -20.90
N GLN A 197 18.29 5.29 -20.50
CA GLN A 197 18.36 6.50 -19.65
C GLN A 197 18.52 6.12 -18.18
N GLU A 198 17.93 4.99 -17.77
CA GLU A 198 17.96 4.53 -16.40
C GLU A 198 18.44 3.07 -16.32
N ILE A 199 19.45 2.84 -15.47
CA ILE A 199 19.96 1.52 -15.13
C ILE A 199 19.80 1.28 -13.64
N ILE A 200 19.15 0.17 -13.30
CA ILE A 200 18.85 -0.22 -11.93
C ILE A 200 19.59 -1.52 -11.62
N LEU A 201 20.51 -1.48 -10.65
CA LEU A 201 21.06 -2.71 -10.08
C LEU A 201 20.03 -3.35 -9.16
N ASP A 202 19.61 -4.59 -9.46
CA ASP A 202 18.52 -5.26 -8.76
C ASP A 202 18.82 -6.75 -8.49
N ASN A 203 17.91 -7.45 -7.82
CA ASN A 203 17.97 -8.91 -7.62
C ASN A 203 17.53 -9.71 -8.88
N THR A 204 16.96 -9.02 -9.85
CA THR A 204 16.42 -9.58 -11.10
C THR A 204 16.93 -8.78 -12.30
N GLN A 205 16.88 -9.39 -13.48
CA GLN A 205 17.24 -8.76 -14.74
C GLN A 205 16.00 -8.63 -15.63
N GLY A 206 15.90 -7.52 -16.36
CA GLY A 206 14.82 -7.30 -17.31
C GLY A 206 14.40 -5.84 -17.42
N LEU A 207 13.18 -5.63 -17.91
CA LEU A 207 12.63 -4.28 -18.10
C LEU A 207 12.42 -3.56 -16.77
N GLY A 208 12.65 -2.24 -16.78
CA GLY A 208 12.28 -1.34 -15.70
C GLY A 208 10.80 -0.96 -15.75
N LYS A 209 10.50 0.27 -15.32
CA LYS A 209 9.14 0.82 -15.31
C LYS A 209 8.64 1.16 -16.70
N ASP A 210 9.54 1.60 -17.58
CA ASP A 210 9.22 2.13 -18.91
C ASP A 210 10.31 1.79 -19.96
N SER A 211 10.10 2.27 -21.18
CA SER A 211 10.97 2.02 -22.33
C SER A 211 12.42 2.49 -22.19
N HIS A 212 12.71 3.34 -21.21
CA HIS A 212 14.02 3.95 -21.01
C HIS A 212 14.79 3.36 -19.82
N SER A 213 14.16 2.43 -19.09
CA SER A 213 14.70 1.86 -17.86
C SER A 213 14.97 0.36 -17.98
N PHE A 214 16.12 -0.07 -17.47
CA PHE A 214 16.52 -1.47 -17.48
C PHE A 214 17.12 -1.92 -16.15
N ARG A 215 16.74 -3.12 -15.71
CA ARG A 215 17.24 -3.77 -14.50
C ARG A 215 18.36 -4.73 -14.86
N ILE A 216 19.49 -4.58 -14.19
CA ILE A 216 20.64 -5.48 -14.29
C ILE A 216 20.78 -6.20 -12.94
N LYS A 217 20.84 -7.53 -12.99
CA LYS A 217 21.03 -8.32 -11.77
C LYS A 217 22.42 -8.05 -11.18
N TYR A 218 22.49 -7.72 -9.88
CA TYR A 218 23.72 -7.27 -9.22
C TYR A 218 24.86 -8.29 -9.28
N ASN A 219 24.55 -9.59 -9.36
CA ASN A 219 25.55 -10.66 -9.39
C ASN A 219 25.85 -11.20 -10.79
N SER A 220 25.32 -10.58 -11.84
CA SER A 220 25.69 -10.91 -13.23
C SER A 220 27.20 -10.77 -13.44
N SER A 221 27.76 -11.55 -14.36
CA SER A 221 29.14 -11.40 -14.79
C SER A 221 29.36 -10.07 -15.53
N PRO A 222 30.58 -9.50 -15.56
CA PRO A 222 30.87 -8.28 -16.32
C PRO A 222 30.44 -8.37 -17.78
N LYS A 223 30.61 -9.55 -18.42
CA LYS A 223 30.17 -9.79 -19.79
C LYS A 223 28.66 -9.72 -19.95
N GLU A 224 27.89 -10.31 -19.03
CA GLU A 224 26.43 -10.24 -19.05
C GLU A 224 25.92 -8.82 -18.81
N MET A 225 26.54 -8.10 -17.88
CA MET A 225 26.19 -6.70 -17.60
C MET A 225 26.48 -5.80 -18.81
N LEU A 226 27.63 -5.99 -19.46
CA LEU A 226 27.97 -5.27 -20.69
C LEU A 226 26.96 -5.57 -21.81
N ASN A 227 26.61 -6.84 -22.00
CA ASN A 227 25.61 -7.24 -22.99
C ASN A 227 24.26 -6.56 -22.72
N ALA A 228 23.84 -6.48 -21.46
CA ALA A 228 22.60 -5.81 -21.06
C ALA A 228 22.64 -4.30 -21.36
N LEU A 229 23.75 -3.62 -21.03
CA LEU A 229 23.94 -2.19 -21.31
C LEU A 229 23.89 -1.89 -22.81
N GLN A 230 24.47 -2.75 -23.64
CA GLN A 230 24.56 -2.57 -25.09
C GLN A 230 23.30 -2.98 -25.87
N GLN A 231 22.27 -3.49 -25.18
CA GLN A 231 20.98 -3.75 -25.81
C GLN A 231 20.35 -2.45 -26.30
N ASP A 232 19.78 -2.50 -27.51
CA ASP A 232 18.95 -1.43 -28.04
C ASP A 232 17.58 -1.47 -27.34
N PRO A 233 17.20 -0.43 -26.57
CA PRO A 233 15.93 -0.38 -25.87
C PRO A 233 14.74 -0.61 -26.79
N GLN A 234 14.76 -0.06 -28.01
CA GLN A 234 13.68 -0.23 -28.97
C GLN A 234 13.54 -1.70 -29.39
N ARG A 235 14.66 -2.41 -29.58
CA ARG A 235 14.63 -3.85 -29.88
C ARG A 235 14.16 -4.69 -28.70
N VAL A 236 14.53 -4.33 -27.46
CA VAL A 236 14.09 -5.05 -26.27
C VAL A 236 12.58 -4.85 -26.03
N TRP A 237 12.05 -3.68 -26.36
CA TRP A 237 10.63 -3.36 -26.23
C TRP A 237 9.79 -3.77 -27.46
N LEU A 238 10.41 -4.03 -28.62
CA LEU A 238 9.72 -4.42 -29.85
C LEU A 238 8.82 -5.66 -29.69
N PRO A 239 9.23 -6.75 -29.01
CA PRO A 239 8.34 -7.89 -28.74
C PRO A 239 7.05 -7.49 -28.02
N ARG A 240 7.10 -6.51 -27.11
CA ARG A 240 5.89 -6.03 -26.42
C ARG A 240 4.98 -5.28 -27.37
N LYS A 241 5.54 -4.42 -28.23
CA LYS A 241 4.77 -3.70 -29.25
C LYS A 241 4.07 -4.70 -30.18
N LYS A 242 4.82 -5.69 -30.69
CA LYS A 242 4.28 -6.76 -31.56
C LYS A 242 3.21 -7.60 -30.87
N MET A 243 3.38 -7.91 -29.59
CA MET A 243 2.37 -8.61 -28.79
C MET A 243 1.04 -7.85 -28.79
N TYR A 244 1.04 -6.53 -28.55
CA TYR A 244 -0.20 -5.73 -28.60
C TYR A 244 -0.79 -5.64 -30.02
N GLU A 245 0.05 -5.54 -31.06
CA GLU A 245 -0.39 -5.61 -32.46
C GLU A 245 -1.09 -6.95 -32.75
N ASN A 246 -0.51 -8.07 -32.31
CA ASN A 246 -1.05 -9.42 -32.45
C ASN A 246 -2.37 -9.61 -31.68
N ILE A 247 -2.47 -9.09 -30.46
CA ILE A 247 -3.71 -9.15 -29.67
C ILE A 247 -4.82 -8.39 -30.41
N ASN A 248 -4.51 -7.20 -30.93
CA ASN A 248 -5.46 -6.38 -31.66
C ASN A 248 -5.97 -7.06 -32.94
N SER A 249 -5.10 -7.80 -33.65
CA SER A 249 -5.51 -8.56 -34.84
C SER A 249 -6.30 -9.83 -34.49
N SER A 250 -5.91 -10.54 -33.43
CA SER A 250 -6.39 -11.91 -33.15
C SER A 250 -7.71 -11.97 -32.35
N HIS A 251 -8.01 -10.97 -31.53
CA HIS A 251 -9.17 -11.02 -30.61
C HIS A 251 -10.25 -9.97 -30.95
N LYS A 252 -10.15 -9.35 -32.14
CA LYS A 252 -11.08 -8.36 -32.73
C LYS A 252 -11.50 -7.19 -31.83
N GLN A 253 -10.89 -7.02 -30.66
CA GLN A 253 -11.28 -6.04 -29.64
C GLN A 253 -12.79 -6.04 -29.30
N ASP A 254 -13.49 -7.16 -29.54
CA ASP A 254 -14.94 -7.25 -29.28
C ASP A 254 -15.21 -7.11 -27.79
N PHE A 255 -14.33 -7.65 -26.94
CA PHE A 255 -14.41 -7.49 -25.49
C PHE A 255 -14.27 -6.02 -25.08
N VAL A 256 -13.38 -5.25 -25.72
CA VAL A 256 -13.19 -3.81 -25.45
C VAL A 256 -14.51 -3.08 -25.67
N LYS A 257 -15.21 -3.38 -26.77
CA LYS A 257 -16.51 -2.78 -27.07
C LYS A 257 -17.63 -3.27 -26.13
N ARG A 258 -17.70 -4.58 -25.88
CA ARG A 258 -18.76 -5.19 -25.05
C ARG A 258 -18.67 -4.78 -23.58
N LEU A 259 -17.46 -4.75 -23.03
CA LEU A 259 -17.20 -4.34 -21.66
C LEU A 259 -17.06 -2.81 -21.54
N LYS A 260 -16.75 -2.11 -22.64
CA LYS A 260 -16.37 -0.69 -22.65
C LYS A 260 -15.12 -0.43 -21.83
N VAL A 261 -14.08 -1.25 -22.03
CA VAL A 261 -12.76 -1.08 -21.41
C VAL A 261 -12.10 0.18 -21.99
N ALA A 262 -11.62 1.09 -21.15
CA ALA A 262 -10.95 2.30 -21.62
C ALA A 262 -9.53 1.98 -22.15
N THR A 263 -8.75 1.26 -21.36
CA THR A 263 -7.39 0.82 -21.70
C THR A 263 -7.11 -0.53 -21.05
N TYR A 264 -6.23 -1.33 -21.66
CA TYR A 264 -5.73 -2.55 -21.04
C TYR A 264 -4.23 -2.69 -21.25
N PHE A 265 -3.56 -3.28 -20.27
CA PHE A 265 -2.11 -3.48 -20.27
C PHE A 265 -1.74 -4.87 -19.78
N CYS A 266 -0.62 -5.40 -20.26
CA CYS A 266 0.02 -6.60 -19.74
C CYS A 266 1.32 -6.24 -19.03
N SER A 267 1.41 -6.67 -17.77
CA SER A 267 2.56 -6.49 -16.89
C SER A 267 3.89 -6.88 -17.54
N THR A 268 4.96 -6.12 -17.24
CA THR A 268 6.27 -6.35 -17.87
C THR A 268 6.84 -7.74 -17.63
N GLU A 269 6.37 -8.41 -16.59
CA GLU A 269 6.77 -9.77 -16.20
C GLU A 269 6.06 -10.90 -16.97
N LEU A 270 5.07 -10.58 -17.81
CA LEU A 270 4.34 -11.56 -18.63
C LEU A 270 4.99 -11.80 -19.98
N THR A 271 4.93 -13.06 -20.43
CA THR A 271 5.21 -13.44 -21.82
C THR A 271 3.99 -13.17 -22.70
N GLU A 272 4.18 -13.13 -24.02
CA GLU A 272 3.08 -12.99 -25.00
C GLU A 272 1.98 -14.03 -24.78
N LYS A 273 2.36 -15.31 -24.63
CA LYS A 273 1.40 -16.39 -24.36
C LYS A 273 0.55 -16.11 -23.11
N LYS A 274 1.18 -15.74 -22.00
CA LYS A 274 0.47 -15.47 -20.74
C LYS A 274 -0.44 -14.25 -20.84
N CYS A 275 0.01 -13.21 -21.54
CA CYS A 275 -0.82 -12.05 -21.81
C CYS A 275 -2.06 -12.46 -22.64
N LEU A 276 -1.88 -13.26 -23.70
CA LEU A 276 -2.98 -13.79 -24.51
C LEU A 276 -3.96 -14.63 -23.69
N ASP A 277 -3.49 -15.46 -22.76
CA ASP A 277 -4.35 -16.23 -21.85
C ASP A 277 -5.27 -15.28 -21.04
N GLY A 278 -4.72 -14.18 -20.51
CA GLY A 278 -5.51 -13.17 -19.80
C GLY A 278 -6.50 -12.43 -20.70
N VAL A 279 -6.13 -12.10 -21.94
CA VAL A 279 -7.06 -11.47 -22.90
C VAL A 279 -8.16 -12.46 -23.31
N ALA A 280 -7.86 -13.75 -23.43
CA ALA A 280 -8.86 -14.78 -23.67
C ALA A 280 -9.91 -14.83 -22.55
N THR A 281 -9.48 -14.72 -21.29
CA THR A 281 -10.40 -14.55 -20.14
C THR A 281 -11.27 -13.30 -20.30
N LEU A 282 -10.70 -12.14 -20.67
CA LEU A 282 -11.49 -10.93 -20.94
C LEU A 282 -12.52 -11.12 -22.06
N ASN A 283 -12.14 -11.83 -23.12
CA ASN A 283 -13.04 -12.15 -24.21
C ASN A 283 -14.20 -13.05 -23.77
N GLU A 284 -13.91 -14.04 -22.92
CA GLU A 284 -14.94 -14.93 -22.38
C GLU A 284 -15.89 -14.20 -21.44
N ILE A 285 -15.37 -13.47 -20.45
CA ILE A 285 -16.21 -12.73 -19.49
C ILE A 285 -16.98 -11.59 -20.16
N SER A 286 -16.52 -11.07 -21.31
CA SER A 286 -17.30 -10.12 -22.11
C SER A 286 -18.65 -10.66 -22.59
N LYS A 287 -18.84 -11.99 -22.59
CA LYS A 287 -20.11 -12.62 -22.94
C LYS A 287 -21.11 -12.53 -21.78
N ASN A 288 -20.67 -12.40 -20.54
CA ASN A 288 -21.51 -12.30 -19.35
C ASN A 288 -22.20 -10.93 -19.24
N GLN A 289 -23.51 -10.92 -19.01
CA GLN A 289 -24.30 -9.67 -18.96
C GLN A 289 -23.96 -8.78 -17.76
N ASP A 290 -23.78 -9.35 -16.55
CA ASP A 290 -23.41 -8.59 -15.35
C ASP A 290 -22.06 -7.88 -15.55
N MET A 291 -21.08 -8.58 -16.15
CA MET A 291 -19.77 -7.99 -16.45
C MET A 291 -19.86 -6.81 -17.42
N ARG A 292 -20.73 -6.85 -18.43
CA ARG A 292 -20.94 -5.70 -19.35
C ARG A 292 -21.51 -4.46 -18.66
N MET A 293 -22.25 -4.68 -17.57
CA MET A 293 -22.86 -3.61 -16.78
C MET A 293 -21.88 -2.97 -15.80
N LYS A 294 -20.78 -3.65 -15.44
CA LYS A 294 -19.73 -3.08 -14.60
C LYS A 294 -18.93 -2.00 -15.34
N PRO A 295 -18.41 -0.99 -14.62
CA PRO A 295 -17.42 -0.05 -15.15
C PRO A 295 -16.03 -0.69 -15.28
N TRP A 296 -15.37 -0.44 -16.40
CA TRP A 296 -14.02 -0.90 -16.71
C TRP A 296 -13.19 0.25 -17.27
N GLY A 297 -12.33 0.83 -16.45
CA GLY A 297 -11.37 1.86 -16.85
C GLY A 297 -10.11 1.20 -17.41
N GLU A 298 -9.01 1.34 -16.68
CA GLU A 298 -7.78 0.60 -16.89
C GLU A 298 -7.92 -0.85 -16.41
N VAL A 299 -7.57 -1.80 -17.28
CA VAL A 299 -7.50 -3.23 -16.96
C VAL A 299 -6.06 -3.72 -17.08
N SER A 300 -5.40 -4.01 -15.96
CA SER A 300 -4.04 -4.60 -15.98
C SER A 300 -4.07 -6.13 -15.85
N ILE A 301 -3.45 -6.84 -16.79
CA ILE A 301 -3.22 -8.28 -16.74
C ILE A 301 -1.87 -8.50 -16.04
N GLU A 302 -1.91 -9.12 -14.88
CA GLU A 302 -0.79 -9.23 -13.95
C GLU A 302 -0.33 -10.67 -13.76
N LYS A 303 0.90 -10.83 -13.27
CA LYS A 303 1.47 -12.14 -12.99
C LYS A 303 0.90 -12.80 -11.73
N TYR A 304 0.54 -12.02 -10.73
CA TYR A 304 0.25 -12.52 -9.39
C TYR A 304 -1.10 -12.11 -8.81
N ASN A 305 -1.57 -10.90 -9.13
CA ASN A 305 -2.58 -10.23 -8.30
C ASN A 305 -3.87 -9.94 -9.04
N THR A 306 -4.98 -10.01 -8.29
CA THR A 306 -6.32 -9.64 -8.75
C THR A 306 -6.93 -8.62 -7.81
N PHE A 307 -6.93 -7.35 -8.23
CA PHE A 307 -7.35 -6.22 -7.41
C PHE A 307 -8.46 -5.41 -8.06
N ILE A 308 -9.42 -4.99 -7.24
CA ILE A 308 -10.29 -3.85 -7.51
C ILE A 308 -9.54 -2.63 -6.95
N LYS A 309 -9.02 -1.75 -7.82
CA LYS A 309 -8.22 -0.59 -7.42
C LYS A 309 -9.14 0.55 -6.98
N ASP A 310 -10.13 0.84 -7.80
CA ASP A 310 -11.21 1.81 -7.55
C ASP A 310 -12.50 1.38 -8.27
N ASP A 311 -13.42 2.32 -8.50
CA ASP A 311 -14.67 2.06 -9.21
C ASP A 311 -14.43 1.51 -10.63
N PHE A 312 -13.42 2.02 -11.34
CA PHE A 312 -13.18 1.75 -12.75
C PHE A 312 -12.03 0.78 -12.96
N ASP A 313 -10.91 1.02 -12.28
CA ASP A 313 -9.63 0.39 -12.58
C ASP A 313 -9.44 -0.90 -11.81
N VAL A 314 -8.89 -1.89 -12.50
CA VAL A 314 -8.70 -3.23 -11.97
C VAL A 314 -7.36 -3.82 -12.42
N SER A 315 -6.90 -4.81 -11.68
CA SER A 315 -5.91 -5.76 -12.18
C SER A 315 -6.39 -7.18 -11.96
N PHE A 316 -5.96 -8.12 -12.79
CA PHE A 316 -6.24 -9.54 -12.57
C PHE A 316 -5.09 -10.43 -13.02
N ARG A 317 -4.94 -11.55 -12.32
CA ARG A 317 -3.92 -12.55 -12.64
C ARG A 317 -4.21 -13.18 -14.00
N PHE A 318 -3.20 -13.31 -14.85
CA PHE A 318 -3.37 -13.75 -16.25
C PHE A 318 -4.06 -15.11 -16.42
N ASP A 319 -3.89 -16.02 -15.47
CA ASP A 319 -4.48 -17.37 -15.46
C ASP A 319 -5.73 -17.47 -14.57
N LEU A 320 -6.36 -16.34 -14.22
CA LEU A 320 -7.57 -16.33 -13.42
C LEU A 320 -8.72 -16.97 -14.23
N PRO A 321 -9.33 -18.07 -13.75
CA PRO A 321 -10.47 -18.70 -14.43
C PRO A 321 -11.67 -17.75 -14.56
N SER A 322 -12.40 -17.83 -15.67
CA SER A 322 -13.52 -16.92 -15.97
C SER A 322 -14.64 -16.96 -14.92
N ASP A 323 -14.94 -18.12 -14.33
CA ASP A 323 -15.92 -18.27 -13.25
C ASP A 323 -15.48 -17.53 -11.97
N LYS A 324 -14.19 -17.64 -11.62
CA LYS A 324 -13.60 -16.91 -10.49
C LYS A 324 -13.53 -15.41 -10.77
N PHE A 325 -13.21 -15.02 -12.01
CA PHE A 325 -13.21 -13.62 -12.44
C PHE A 325 -14.60 -13.01 -12.23
N VAL A 326 -15.64 -13.64 -12.79
CA VAL A 326 -17.03 -13.17 -12.68
C VAL A 326 -17.42 -13.08 -11.21
N LYS A 327 -17.23 -14.15 -10.44
CA LYS A 327 -17.57 -14.18 -9.01
C LYS A 327 -16.92 -13.03 -8.23
N TYR A 328 -15.64 -12.77 -8.47
CA TYR A 328 -14.90 -11.73 -7.76
C TYR A 328 -15.37 -10.32 -8.13
N PHE A 329 -15.43 -10.02 -9.43
CA PHE A 329 -15.76 -8.68 -9.91
C PHE A 329 -17.27 -8.39 -9.92
N SER A 330 -18.14 -9.37 -9.69
CA SER A 330 -19.57 -9.13 -9.47
C SER A 330 -19.84 -8.26 -8.24
N SER A 331 -18.90 -8.20 -7.29
CA SER A 331 -18.95 -7.31 -6.12
C SER A 331 -18.81 -5.82 -6.46
N LYS A 332 -18.30 -5.49 -7.66
CA LYS A 332 -18.25 -4.09 -8.14
C LYS A 332 -19.66 -3.55 -8.33
N GLU A 333 -19.82 -2.27 -8.02
CA GLU A 333 -20.99 -1.49 -8.39
C GLU A 333 -21.19 -1.52 -9.91
N ASN A 334 -22.44 -1.49 -10.37
CA ASN A 334 -22.68 -1.31 -11.80
C ASN A 334 -22.34 0.14 -12.22
N ARG A 335 -22.26 0.39 -13.53
CA ARG A 335 -21.82 1.70 -14.06
C ARG A 335 -22.69 2.88 -13.61
N VAL A 336 -24.01 2.67 -13.48
CA VAL A 336 -24.94 3.71 -13.01
C VAL A 336 -24.69 3.98 -11.53
N GLU A 337 -24.64 2.93 -10.71
CA GLU A 337 -24.36 3.04 -9.27
C GLU A 337 -23.01 3.69 -8.98
N ALA A 338 -21.96 3.33 -9.74
CA ALA A 338 -20.64 3.93 -9.59
C ALA A 338 -20.68 5.44 -9.91
N THR A 339 -21.40 5.83 -10.98
CA THR A 339 -21.58 7.24 -11.35
C THR A 339 -22.36 8.00 -10.29
N ASP A 340 -23.48 7.44 -9.82
CA ASP A 340 -24.31 8.05 -8.78
C ASP A 340 -23.54 8.20 -7.46
N ASN A 341 -22.75 7.21 -7.08
CA ASN A 341 -21.90 7.27 -5.89
C ASN A 341 -20.80 8.32 -6.04
N ALA A 342 -20.16 8.44 -7.21
CA ALA A 342 -19.15 9.47 -7.45
C ALA A 342 -19.75 10.88 -7.32
N VAL A 343 -20.88 11.15 -7.97
CA VAL A 343 -21.60 12.43 -7.89
C VAL A 343 -22.04 12.72 -6.45
N LEU A 344 -22.53 11.70 -5.74
CA LEU A 344 -22.94 11.85 -4.35
C LEU A 344 -21.73 12.11 -3.43
N ALA A 345 -20.58 11.47 -3.67
CA ALA A 345 -19.36 11.69 -2.92
C ALA A 345 -18.91 13.16 -3.03
N GLU A 346 -18.86 13.72 -4.25
CA GLU A 346 -18.53 15.13 -4.46
C GLU A 346 -19.51 16.08 -3.76
N LYS A 347 -20.81 15.78 -3.82
CA LYS A 347 -21.85 16.58 -3.14
C LYS A 347 -21.68 16.52 -1.62
N LEU A 348 -21.37 15.35 -1.07
CA LEU A 348 -21.17 15.17 0.37
C LEU A 348 -19.88 15.81 0.85
N GLU A 349 -18.79 15.75 0.07
CA GLU A 349 -17.53 16.43 0.37
C GLU A 349 -17.78 17.93 0.60
N LYS A 350 -18.49 18.58 -0.32
CA LYS A 350 -18.87 20.01 -0.21
C LYS A 350 -19.70 20.30 1.05
N ARG A 351 -20.54 19.36 1.50
CA ARG A 351 -21.32 19.50 2.75
C ARG A 351 -20.48 19.37 4.01
N THR A 352 -19.27 18.82 3.91
CA THR A 352 -18.35 18.77 5.05
C THR A 352 -17.60 20.08 5.25
N LEU A 353 -17.71 21.04 4.32
CA LEU A 353 -17.14 22.38 4.48
C LEU A 353 -17.87 23.17 5.58
N ASN A 354 -17.15 24.10 6.22
CA ASN A 354 -17.71 25.08 7.16
C ASN A 354 -18.56 24.46 8.28
N ASN A 355 -18.01 23.46 8.96
CA ASN A 355 -18.65 22.83 10.11
C ASN A 355 -17.94 23.21 11.43
N SER A 356 -18.59 22.94 12.56
CA SER A 356 -18.10 23.38 13.87
C SER A 356 -16.79 22.73 14.31
N SER A 357 -16.41 21.56 13.75
CA SER A 357 -15.21 20.83 14.18
C SER A 357 -13.88 21.50 13.80
N GLY A 358 -13.89 22.38 12.79
CA GLY A 358 -12.67 22.91 12.17
C GLY A 358 -11.97 21.92 11.24
N LEU A 359 -12.56 20.75 10.98
CA LEU A 359 -12.05 19.77 10.02
C LEU A 359 -12.86 19.80 8.72
N ARG A 360 -12.17 19.83 7.58
CA ARG A 360 -12.78 19.45 6.29
C ARG A 360 -12.55 17.96 6.05
N ALA A 361 -13.57 17.23 5.63
CA ALA A 361 -13.35 15.87 5.15
C ALA A 361 -13.06 15.87 3.66
N VAL A 362 -12.07 15.09 3.26
CA VAL A 362 -11.75 14.80 1.86
C VAL A 362 -11.59 13.30 1.68
N CYS A 363 -11.80 12.83 0.47
CA CYS A 363 -11.62 11.42 0.11
C CYS A 363 -10.74 11.36 -1.13
N ASP A 364 -9.70 10.52 -1.10
CA ASP A 364 -8.89 10.30 -2.29
C ASP A 364 -9.60 9.29 -3.21
N LEU A 365 -10.28 9.80 -4.24
CA LEU A 365 -10.97 8.96 -5.23
C LEU A 365 -9.96 8.22 -6.14
N GLU A 366 -8.69 8.61 -6.17
CA GLU A 366 -7.65 7.88 -6.90
C GLU A 366 -7.29 6.61 -6.11
N GLY A 367 -7.70 5.45 -6.60
CA GLY A 367 -7.53 4.19 -5.88
C GLY A 367 -8.48 4.01 -4.70
N MET A 368 -9.70 4.58 -4.78
CA MET A 368 -10.79 4.25 -3.86
C MET A 368 -12.15 4.19 -4.57
N ARG A 369 -12.99 3.27 -4.14
CA ARG A 369 -14.39 3.22 -4.57
C ARG A 369 -15.21 4.38 -4.01
N SER A 370 -15.94 5.09 -4.86
CA SER A 370 -16.79 6.24 -4.47
C SER A 370 -17.82 5.87 -3.41
N LYS A 371 -18.35 4.64 -3.41
CA LYS A 371 -19.26 4.16 -2.37
C LYS A 371 -18.65 4.17 -0.97
N LEU A 372 -17.35 3.87 -0.85
CA LEU A 372 -16.64 3.97 0.42
C LEU A 372 -16.53 5.44 0.86
N CYS A 373 -16.23 6.36 -0.07
CA CYS A 373 -16.23 7.80 0.22
C CYS A 373 -17.62 8.29 0.67
N VAL A 374 -18.71 7.88 -0.01
CA VAL A 374 -20.08 8.23 0.39
C VAL A 374 -20.36 7.80 1.83
N LYS A 375 -20.01 6.55 2.19
CA LYS A 375 -20.15 6.04 3.56
C LYS A 375 -19.32 6.87 4.54
N ALA A 376 -18.06 7.13 4.22
CA ALA A 376 -17.15 7.88 5.06
C ALA A 376 -17.63 9.32 5.33
N PHE A 377 -18.09 10.03 4.29
CA PHE A 377 -18.66 11.37 4.44
C PHE A 377 -19.95 11.37 5.24
N LYS A 378 -20.85 10.41 5.03
CA LYS A 378 -22.06 10.26 5.87
C LYS A 378 -21.69 10.07 7.34
N ASN A 379 -20.71 9.20 7.62
CA ASN A 379 -20.23 8.99 8.98
C ASN A 379 -19.61 10.26 9.57
N PHE A 380 -18.82 11.00 8.81
CA PHE A 380 -18.23 12.27 9.26
C PHE A 380 -19.30 13.33 9.58
N ILE A 381 -20.28 13.51 8.70
CA ILE A 381 -21.40 14.45 8.91
C ILE A 381 -22.18 14.07 10.17
N SER A 382 -22.46 12.77 10.37
CA SER A 382 -23.10 12.27 11.59
C SER A 382 -22.25 12.54 12.84
N PHE A 383 -20.93 12.32 12.77
CA PHE A 383 -20.00 12.61 13.86
C PHE A 383 -20.07 14.09 14.26
N VAL A 384 -19.91 15.01 13.30
CA VAL A 384 -19.92 16.45 13.59
C VAL A 384 -21.29 16.89 14.15
N SER A 385 -22.38 16.34 13.61
CA SER A 385 -23.73 16.66 14.08
C SER A 385 -23.98 16.19 15.52
N GLY A 386 -23.42 15.03 15.89
CA GLY A 386 -23.53 14.43 17.22
C GLY A 386 -22.49 14.90 18.24
N GLN A 387 -21.42 15.57 17.79
CA GLN A 387 -20.32 16.08 18.63
C GLN A 387 -20.13 17.59 18.38
N ARG A 388 -21.18 18.39 18.66
CA ARG A 388 -21.21 19.81 18.32
C ARG A 388 -20.09 20.62 18.97
N ASP A 389 -19.62 20.18 20.14
CA ASP A 389 -18.58 20.85 20.92
C ASP A 389 -17.17 20.41 20.55
N PHE A 390 -17.01 19.33 19.76
CA PHE A 390 -15.70 18.90 19.31
C PHE A 390 -15.02 20.00 18.50
N ARG A 391 -13.79 20.34 18.87
CA ARG A 391 -12.90 21.22 18.10
C ARG A 391 -11.57 20.49 17.90
N VAL A 392 -11.10 20.46 16.67
CA VAL A 392 -9.80 19.86 16.40
C VAL A 392 -8.67 20.75 16.91
N LYS A 393 -7.63 20.16 17.49
CA LYS A 393 -6.41 20.88 17.84
C LYS A 393 -5.60 21.20 16.58
N ARG A 394 -4.91 22.35 16.57
CA ARG A 394 -3.88 22.62 15.56
C ARG A 394 -2.78 21.54 15.64
N PRO A 395 -2.12 21.17 14.53
CA PRO A 395 -2.19 21.74 13.17
C PRO A 395 -3.24 21.11 12.24
N TRP A 396 -4.10 20.21 12.76
CA TRP A 396 -5.03 19.45 11.93
C TRP A 396 -6.10 20.36 11.32
N ALA A 397 -6.30 20.23 10.01
CA ALA A 397 -7.31 20.99 9.28
C ALA A 397 -8.20 20.09 8.41
N ASN A 398 -7.75 18.88 8.10
CA ASN A 398 -8.44 17.97 7.21
C ASN A 398 -8.48 16.54 7.77
N VAL A 399 -9.54 15.82 7.46
CA VAL A 399 -9.62 14.36 7.54
C VAL A 399 -9.47 13.81 6.13
N MET A 400 -8.43 13.03 5.87
CA MET A 400 -8.27 12.29 4.61
C MET A 400 -8.77 10.86 4.80
N PHE A 401 -9.88 10.55 4.13
CA PHE A 401 -10.32 9.18 3.99
C PHE A 401 -9.46 8.45 2.94
N VAL A 402 -8.97 7.28 3.32
CA VAL A 402 -8.22 6.35 2.44
C VAL A 402 -8.80 4.95 2.58
N ASP A 403 -8.61 4.08 1.58
CA ASP A 403 -8.96 2.67 1.72
C ASP A 403 -7.90 1.99 2.61
N GLY A 404 -8.23 1.78 3.87
CA GLY A 404 -7.35 1.16 4.86
C GLY A 404 -7.11 -0.33 4.64
N THR A 405 -7.72 -0.93 3.60
CA THR A 405 -7.57 -2.35 3.24
C THR A 405 -6.55 -2.59 2.11
N GLN A 406 -6.08 -1.54 1.43
CA GLN A 406 -5.13 -1.64 0.32
C GLN A 406 -3.74 -1.16 0.71
N LEU A 407 -2.71 -1.99 0.55
CA LEU A 407 -1.33 -1.70 0.97
C LEU A 407 -0.77 -0.42 0.33
N THR A 408 -1.07 -0.19 -0.95
CA THR A 408 -0.63 1.02 -1.67
C THR A 408 -1.18 2.28 -1.00
N ARG A 409 -2.45 2.26 -0.62
CA ARG A 409 -3.17 3.36 0.04
C ARG A 409 -2.72 3.55 1.48
N VAL A 410 -2.45 2.45 2.19
CA VAL A 410 -1.85 2.48 3.53
C VAL A 410 -0.46 3.11 3.49
N ASN A 411 0.41 2.69 2.57
CA ASN A 411 1.76 3.23 2.43
C ASN A 411 1.75 4.71 2.02
N PHE A 412 0.81 5.12 1.17
CA PHE A 412 0.58 6.54 0.87
C PHE A 412 0.27 7.34 2.14
N ALA A 413 -0.69 6.89 2.94
CA ALA A 413 -1.10 7.61 4.16
C ALA A 413 0.04 7.71 5.20
N LEU A 414 0.83 6.65 5.35
CA LEU A 414 1.96 6.62 6.31
C LEU A 414 3.09 7.57 5.93
N ASN A 415 3.28 7.86 4.64
CA ASN A 415 4.44 8.58 4.13
C ASN A 415 4.11 9.91 3.44
N SER A 416 2.84 10.30 3.40
CA SER A 416 2.40 11.57 2.84
C SER A 416 3.11 12.76 3.49
N SER A 417 3.53 13.73 2.69
CA SER A 417 4.09 15.01 3.16
C SER A 417 3.04 15.86 3.90
N ALA A 418 1.76 15.67 3.58
CA ALA A 418 0.65 16.38 4.20
C ALA A 418 0.22 15.79 5.55
N ARG A 419 0.84 14.70 6.03
CA ARG A 419 0.49 14.04 7.30
C ARG A 419 0.63 14.91 8.55
N HIS A 420 1.26 16.08 8.44
CA HIS A 420 1.33 17.05 9.53
C HIS A 420 0.13 18.02 9.58
N SER A 421 -0.77 17.98 8.60
CA SER A 421 -2.01 18.79 8.58
C SER A 421 -3.28 17.97 8.28
N TYR A 422 -3.13 16.68 7.97
CA TYR A 422 -4.21 15.74 7.67
C TYR A 422 -4.27 14.62 8.71
N ILE A 423 -5.49 14.32 9.16
CA ILE A 423 -5.80 13.12 9.93
C ILE A 423 -6.22 12.04 8.93
N TYR A 424 -5.40 10.99 8.80
CA TYR A 424 -5.74 9.84 7.95
C TYR A 424 -6.66 8.87 8.68
N VAL A 425 -7.71 8.42 7.97
CA VAL A 425 -8.73 7.50 8.50
C VAL A 425 -9.17 6.52 7.42
N ASP A 426 -9.37 5.25 7.79
CA ASP A 426 -9.97 4.27 6.89
C ASP A 426 -11.42 4.65 6.56
N ALA A 427 -11.73 4.80 5.26
CA ALA A 427 -13.07 5.02 4.74
C ALA A 427 -14.04 3.87 5.10
N GLY A 428 -13.49 2.67 5.34
CA GLY A 428 -14.22 1.50 5.83
C GLY A 428 -14.73 1.62 7.27
N SER A 429 -14.19 2.56 8.07
CA SER A 429 -14.50 2.71 9.49
C SER A 429 -16.01 2.87 9.76
N ARG A 430 -16.50 2.22 10.81
CA ARG A 430 -17.84 2.46 11.36
C ARG A 430 -17.89 3.81 12.08
N LEU A 431 -19.10 4.33 12.32
CA LEU A 431 -19.28 5.63 12.98
C LEU A 431 -18.56 5.70 14.34
N GLU A 432 -18.70 4.67 15.18
CA GLU A 432 -18.04 4.66 16.49
C GLU A 432 -16.51 4.54 16.40
N GLU A 433 -15.99 3.83 15.40
CA GLU A 433 -14.55 3.75 15.15
C GLU A 433 -13.99 5.10 14.69
N LEU A 434 -14.70 5.76 13.76
CA LEU A 434 -14.38 7.11 13.31
C LEU A 434 -14.39 8.09 14.48
N ARG A 435 -15.45 8.06 15.30
CA ARG A 435 -15.58 8.89 16.50
C ARG A 435 -14.41 8.65 17.46
N SER A 436 -14.16 7.41 17.84
CA SER A 436 -13.07 7.04 18.76
C SER A 436 -11.70 7.50 18.25
N HIS A 437 -11.47 7.43 16.94
CA HIS A 437 -10.23 7.91 16.33
C HIS A 437 -10.14 9.44 16.33
N LEU A 438 -11.17 10.15 15.85
CA LEU A 438 -11.16 11.61 15.75
C LEU A 438 -11.10 12.30 17.12
N MET A 439 -11.72 11.74 18.15
CA MET A 439 -11.68 12.28 19.51
C MET A 439 -10.25 12.40 20.06
N LYS A 440 -9.28 11.60 19.57
CA LYS A 440 -7.86 11.70 19.96
C LYS A 440 -7.18 12.98 19.48
N PHE A 441 -7.75 13.63 18.48
CA PHE A 441 -7.24 14.87 17.88
C PHE A 441 -8.03 16.11 18.34
N GLY A 442 -9.08 15.90 19.14
CA GLY A 442 -9.93 16.95 19.71
C GLY A 442 -9.35 17.57 20.98
N GLY A 443 -9.86 18.76 21.31
CA GLY A 443 -9.65 19.48 22.56
C GLY A 443 -10.93 20.14 23.00
#